data_AF-A0AAE3NQ27-F1
#
_entry.id   AF-A0AAE3NQ27-F1
#
_cell.length_a   1.000
_cell.length_b   1.000
_cell.length_c   1.000
_cell.angle_alpha   90.00
_cell.angle_beta   90.00
_cell.angle_gamma   90.00
#
_symmetry.space_group_name_H-M   'P 1'
#
loop_
_entity.id
_entity.type
_entity.pdbx_description
1 polymer ?
#
loop_
_entity_poly.entity_id
_entity_poly.type
_entity_poly.pdbx_seq_one_letter_code
_entity_poly.pdbx_strand_id
1 'polypeptide(L)'
;MTAFEISLFVLASLASSALLGGVLYLAVKRRADYRAFAAARGWTYRYEGHSGSRAARHIFQDPQEGWTLTIFARSSSTAGGSGSTTRWTEFDDPGPALAEGMAVLGPEIPEKAAAMADRAMGMMGGDLGRMLLNKLTGGLGAEAQDLRTVDTPGPGLLMATPGAEDALNPVRDAPELAEARAGRNDAQQPVVMRGPFGLRLRVAGRLRRETEIEAFVTLGRSLADRLRAG
;
A
#
# COMPACT_ATOMS: atom_id res chain seq x y z
N MET A 1 -30.79 25.30 36.20
CA MET A 1 -29.75 25.56 35.20
C MET A 1 -29.25 26.98 35.39
N THR A 2 -27.99 27.18 35.74
CA THR A 2 -27.44 28.51 36.07
C THR A 2 -26.91 29.23 34.81
N ALA A 3 -26.79 30.57 34.85
CA ALA A 3 -26.23 31.35 33.73
C ALA A 3 -24.80 30.92 33.34
N PHE A 4 -24.06 30.36 34.30
CA PHE A 4 -22.74 29.75 34.08
C PHE A 4 -22.82 28.47 33.23
N GLU A 5 -23.78 27.59 33.51
CA GLU A 5 -24.01 26.35 32.73
C GLU A 5 -24.41 26.65 31.29
N ILE A 6 -25.25 27.68 31.07
CA ILE A 6 -25.66 28.11 29.72
C ILE A 6 -24.45 28.63 28.93
N SER A 7 -23.63 29.48 29.54
CA SER A 7 -22.42 30.03 28.91
C SER A 7 -21.40 28.95 28.56
N LEU A 8 -21.20 27.98 29.45
CA LEU A 8 -20.31 26.83 29.20
C LEU A 8 -20.81 25.97 28.04
N PHE A 9 -22.13 25.73 27.96
CA PHE A 9 -22.74 24.95 26.89
C PHE A 9 -22.60 25.64 25.52
N VAL A 10 -22.79 26.95 25.46
CA VAL A 10 -22.62 27.75 24.24
C VAL A 10 -21.15 27.74 23.78
N LEU A 11 -20.20 27.94 24.71
CA LEU A 11 -18.77 27.88 24.38
C LEU A 11 -18.33 26.49 23.89
N ALA A 12 -18.81 25.42 24.55
CA ALA A 12 -18.52 24.05 24.13
C ALA A 12 -19.10 23.74 22.73
N SER A 13 -20.30 24.24 22.43
CA SER A 13 -20.95 24.09 21.12
C SER A 13 -20.18 24.83 20.01
N LEU A 14 -19.75 26.06 20.27
CA LEU A 14 -18.94 26.85 19.33
C LEU A 14 -17.56 26.23 19.10
N ALA A 15 -16.90 25.76 20.16
CA ALA A 15 -15.61 25.08 20.06
C ALA A 15 -15.70 23.79 19.23
N SER A 16 -16.77 23.00 19.45
CA SER A 16 -17.02 21.77 18.68
C SER A 16 -17.27 22.07 17.20
N SER A 17 -18.04 23.12 16.91
CA SER A 17 -18.33 23.56 15.54
C SER A 17 -17.09 24.08 14.82
N ALA A 18 -16.24 24.85 15.50
CA ALA A 18 -14.98 25.35 14.97
C ALA A 18 -13.98 24.22 14.67
N LEU A 19 -13.90 23.21 15.54
CA LEU A 19 -13.07 22.01 15.31
C LEU A 19 -13.54 21.23 14.07
N LEU A 20 -14.85 21.01 13.94
CA LEU A 20 -15.41 20.33 12.76
C LEU A 20 -15.16 21.14 11.48
N GLY A 21 -15.37 22.46 11.51
CA GLY A 21 -15.08 23.36 10.40
C GLY A 21 -13.60 23.34 9.99
N GLY A 22 -12.68 23.36 10.96
CA GLY A 22 -11.24 23.28 10.72
C GLY A 22 -10.81 21.97 10.06
N VAL A 23 -11.35 20.84 10.51
CA VAL A 23 -11.05 19.53 9.90
C VAL A 23 -11.55 19.45 8.46
N LEU A 24 -12.75 19.99 8.19
CA LEU A 24 -13.31 20.04 6.83
C LEU A 24 -12.48 20.95 5.91
N TYR A 25 -12.08 22.13 6.39
CA TYR A 25 -11.22 23.04 5.65
C TYR A 25 -9.89 22.39 5.28
N LEU A 26 -9.22 21.74 6.24
CA LEU A 26 -7.95 21.04 5.98
C LEU A 26 -8.12 19.90 4.98
N ALA A 27 -9.25 19.19 5.01
CA ALA A 27 -9.55 18.14 4.05
C ALA A 27 -9.77 18.68 2.64
N VAL A 28 -10.49 19.80 2.49
CA VAL A 28 -10.70 20.49 1.21
C VAL A 28 -9.39 21.04 0.67
N LYS A 29 -8.62 21.76 1.51
CA LYS A 29 -7.33 22.31 1.15
C LYS A 29 -6.38 21.22 0.65
N ARG A 30 -6.25 20.11 1.39
CA ARG A 30 -5.40 18.99 0.98
C ARG A 30 -5.80 18.40 -0.38
N ARG A 31 -7.10 18.32 -0.68
CA ARG A 31 -7.56 17.84 -1.98
C ARG A 31 -7.24 18.83 -3.10
N ALA A 32 -7.28 20.13 -2.81
CA ALA A 32 -6.85 21.17 -3.74
C ALA A 32 -5.33 21.10 -3.99
N ASP A 33 -4.54 20.96 -2.94
CA ASP A 33 -3.07 20.80 -3.02
C ASP A 33 -2.71 19.57 -3.87
N TYR A 34 -3.33 18.40 -3.63
CA TYR A 34 -3.13 17.20 -4.44
C TYR A 34 -3.55 17.37 -5.90
N ARG A 35 -4.63 18.11 -6.17
CA ARG A 35 -5.06 18.40 -7.53
C ARG A 35 -4.05 19.29 -8.25
N ALA A 36 -3.52 20.31 -7.58
CA ALA A 36 -2.50 21.19 -8.13
C ALA A 36 -1.19 20.44 -8.38
N PHE A 37 -0.75 19.63 -7.41
CA PHE A 37 0.43 18.77 -7.51
C PHE A 37 0.34 17.81 -8.71
N ALA A 38 -0.81 17.16 -8.91
CA ALA A 38 -1.05 16.26 -10.04
C ALA A 38 -1.05 17.02 -11.38
N ALA A 39 -1.79 18.14 -11.45
CA ALA A 39 -1.88 18.94 -12.66
C ALA A 39 -0.53 19.49 -13.14
N ALA A 40 0.35 19.90 -12.20
CA ALA A 40 1.69 20.37 -12.51
C ALA A 40 2.57 19.31 -13.20
N ARG A 41 2.21 18.04 -13.12
CA ARG A 41 2.93 16.89 -13.72
C ARG A 41 2.16 16.27 -14.89
N GLY A 42 1.04 16.86 -15.31
CA GLY A 42 0.18 16.26 -16.34
C GLY A 42 -0.64 15.06 -15.85
N TRP A 43 -0.68 14.80 -14.54
CA TRP A 43 -1.44 13.72 -13.95
C TRP A 43 -2.88 14.13 -13.64
N THR A 44 -3.74 13.13 -13.52
CA THR A 44 -5.11 13.30 -13.03
C THR A 44 -5.19 12.95 -11.55
N TYR A 45 -6.10 13.61 -10.83
CA TYR A 45 -6.35 13.34 -9.42
C TYR A 45 -7.85 13.22 -9.13
N ARG A 46 -8.23 12.13 -8.45
CA ARG A 46 -9.59 11.89 -7.96
C ARG A 46 -9.57 11.50 -6.47
N TYR A 47 -10.58 11.94 -5.75
CA TYR A 47 -10.84 11.48 -4.40
C TYR A 47 -12.14 10.67 -4.35
N GLU A 48 -12.09 9.49 -3.75
CA GLU A 48 -13.25 8.66 -3.46
C GLU A 48 -13.41 8.59 -1.93
N GLY A 49 -14.57 9.07 -1.45
CA GLY A 49 -14.90 9.04 -0.02
C GLY A 49 -15.18 7.62 0.50
N HIS A 50 -15.31 7.48 1.82
CA HIS A 50 -15.83 6.24 2.40
C HIS A 50 -17.26 5.99 1.90
N SER A 51 -17.53 4.77 1.43
CA SER A 51 -18.87 4.34 1.02
C SER A 51 -19.07 2.88 1.41
N GLY A 52 -19.94 2.64 2.39
CA GLY A 52 -20.17 1.30 2.95
C GLY A 52 -18.87 0.65 3.44
N SER A 53 -18.54 -0.53 2.89
CA SER A 53 -17.32 -1.28 3.21
C SER A 53 -16.05 -0.78 2.48
N ARG A 54 -16.17 0.19 1.56
CA ARG A 54 -15.05 0.66 0.73
C ARG A 54 -14.25 1.74 1.46
N ALA A 55 -12.93 1.50 1.53
CA ALA A 55 -11.95 2.45 2.03
C ALA A 55 -11.98 3.76 1.22
N ALA A 56 -11.68 4.89 1.88
CA ALA A 56 -11.45 6.14 1.18
C ALA A 56 -10.14 6.08 0.39
N ARG A 57 -10.11 6.69 -0.80
CA ARG A 57 -9.00 6.61 -1.74
C ARG A 57 -8.63 7.98 -2.29
N HIS A 58 -7.34 8.27 -2.32
CA HIS A 58 -6.77 9.32 -3.16
C HIS A 58 -6.11 8.61 -4.34
N ILE A 59 -6.53 8.95 -5.56
CA ILE A 59 -6.12 8.27 -6.78
C ILE A 59 -5.42 9.29 -7.66
N PHE A 60 -4.17 9.00 -8.04
CA PHE A 60 -3.39 9.74 -9.02
C PHE A 60 -3.17 8.83 -10.23
N GLN A 61 -3.31 9.35 -11.44
CA GLN A 61 -3.10 8.56 -12.65
C GLN A 61 -2.36 9.37 -13.69
N ASP A 62 -1.44 8.73 -14.40
CA ASP A 62 -0.80 9.32 -15.57
C ASP A 62 -1.53 8.86 -16.83
N PRO A 63 -2.16 9.77 -17.58
CA PRO A 63 -2.90 9.39 -18.79
C PRO A 63 -1.98 9.00 -19.96
N GLN A 64 -0.69 9.34 -19.93
CA GLN A 64 0.27 9.01 -20.98
C GLN A 64 0.85 7.61 -20.77
N GLU A 65 1.22 7.30 -19.53
CA GLU A 65 1.89 6.03 -19.20
C GLU A 65 0.92 4.95 -18.67
N GLY A 66 -0.29 5.34 -18.26
CA GLY A 66 -1.34 4.42 -17.83
C GLY A 66 -1.20 3.86 -16.41
N TRP A 67 -0.16 4.24 -15.67
CA TRP A 67 -0.02 3.84 -14.27
C TRP A 67 -0.99 4.58 -13.34
N THR A 68 -1.27 3.97 -12.19
CA THR A 68 -2.15 4.49 -11.15
C THR A 68 -1.49 4.39 -9.78
N LEU A 69 -1.52 5.46 -9.00
CA LEU A 69 -1.16 5.46 -7.59
C LEU A 69 -2.42 5.65 -6.74
N THR A 70 -2.69 4.71 -5.84
CA THR A 70 -3.81 4.78 -4.91
C THR A 70 -3.34 4.78 -3.45
N ILE A 71 -3.71 5.83 -2.71
CA ILE A 71 -3.50 5.92 -1.27
C ILE A 71 -4.80 5.53 -0.56
N PHE A 72 -4.77 4.41 0.16
CA PHE A 72 -5.92 3.86 0.85
C PHE A 72 -5.98 4.28 2.33
N ALA A 73 -7.19 4.58 2.79
CA ALA A 73 -7.51 4.72 4.21
C ALA A 73 -8.80 3.96 4.52
N ARG A 74 -8.65 2.81 5.17
CA ARG A 74 -9.76 1.98 5.66
C ARG A 74 -9.93 2.21 7.16
N SER A 75 -11.08 2.71 7.57
CA SER A 75 -11.49 2.74 8.98
C SER A 75 -12.42 1.56 9.22
N SER A 76 -12.11 0.74 10.21
CA SER A 76 -13.02 -0.28 10.72
C SER A 76 -13.49 0.14 12.11
N SER A 77 -14.80 0.19 12.30
CA SER A 77 -15.45 0.38 13.60
C SER A 77 -16.16 -0.91 13.98
N THR A 78 -15.79 -1.50 15.11
CA THR A 78 -16.54 -2.57 15.75
C THR A 78 -17.45 -1.97 16.82
N ALA A 79 -18.70 -2.42 16.90
CA ALA A 79 -19.64 -1.96 17.92
C ALA A 79 -19.06 -2.26 19.31
N GLY A 80 -18.76 -1.21 20.09
CA GLY A 80 -18.19 -1.31 21.44
C GLY A 80 -16.66 -1.34 21.55
N GLY A 81 -15.92 -1.18 20.44
CA GLY A 81 -14.45 -1.27 20.43
C GLY A 81 -13.73 -0.05 19.86
N SER A 82 -12.43 0.07 20.21
CA SER A 82 -11.51 1.08 19.66
C SER A 82 -11.33 0.87 18.14
N GLY A 83 -11.70 1.87 17.34
CA GLY A 83 -11.65 1.77 15.88
C GLY A 83 -10.22 1.69 15.34
N SER A 84 -9.94 0.70 14.50
CA SER A 84 -8.63 0.55 13.83
C SER A 84 -8.68 1.15 12.43
N THR A 85 -7.67 1.99 12.10
CA THR A 85 -7.51 2.55 10.75
C THR A 85 -6.31 1.91 10.07
N THR A 86 -6.57 1.09 9.05
CA THR A 86 -5.52 0.52 8.18
C THR A 86 -5.28 1.47 7.01
N ARG A 87 -4.01 1.75 6.73
CA ARG A 87 -3.57 2.60 5.62
C ARG A 87 -2.47 1.90 4.85
N TRP A 88 -2.51 2.02 3.53
CA TRP A 88 -1.47 1.53 2.64
C TRP A 88 -1.50 2.35 1.35
N THR A 89 -0.42 2.29 0.58
CA THR A 89 -0.32 2.95 -0.72
C THR A 89 0.10 1.92 -1.77
N GLU A 90 -0.54 1.97 -2.94
CA GLU A 90 -0.26 1.07 -4.07
C GLU A 90 0.03 1.89 -5.30
N PHE A 91 1.05 1.47 -6.03
CA PHE A 91 1.33 1.90 -7.39
C PHE A 91 1.08 0.69 -8.29
N ASP A 92 0.26 0.86 -9.31
CA ASP A 92 -0.12 -0.15 -10.29
C ASP A 92 0.33 0.32 -11.67
N ASP A 93 1.02 -0.53 -12.41
CA ASP A 93 1.40 -0.30 -13.80
C ASP A 93 1.00 -1.54 -14.63
N PRO A 94 0.05 -1.42 -15.57
CA PRO A 94 -0.45 -2.58 -16.32
C PRO A 94 0.53 -3.08 -17.39
N GLY A 95 1.58 -2.31 -17.73
CA GLY A 95 2.48 -2.61 -18.85
C GLY A 95 3.25 -3.93 -18.71
N PRO A 96 4.00 -4.18 -17.62
CA PRO A 96 4.81 -5.39 -17.47
C PRO A 96 3.98 -6.61 -17.01
N ALA A 97 2.84 -6.87 -17.63
CA ALA A 97 1.96 -7.99 -17.30
C ALA A 97 2.56 -9.35 -17.68
N LEU A 98 2.26 -10.36 -16.87
CA LEU A 98 2.50 -11.76 -17.20
C LEU A 98 1.30 -12.33 -17.96
N ALA A 99 1.52 -13.29 -18.84
CA ALA A 99 0.41 -14.00 -19.49
C ALA A 99 -0.41 -14.79 -18.45
N GLU A 100 0.29 -15.49 -17.57
CA GLU A 100 -0.28 -16.31 -16.49
C GLU A 100 0.67 -16.30 -15.28
N GLY A 101 0.16 -16.73 -14.13
CA GLY A 101 0.94 -16.84 -12.91
C GLY A 101 1.25 -15.50 -12.23
N MET A 102 1.97 -15.57 -11.12
CA MET A 102 2.28 -14.41 -10.30
C MET A 102 3.55 -14.60 -9.50
N ALA A 103 4.31 -13.52 -9.34
CA ALA A 103 5.45 -13.45 -8.44
C ALA A 103 5.29 -12.29 -7.44
N VAL A 104 5.82 -12.48 -6.24
CA VAL A 104 5.80 -11.55 -5.12
C VAL A 104 7.19 -11.51 -4.51
N LEU A 105 7.78 -10.31 -4.47
CA LEU A 105 9.04 -10.04 -3.79
C LEU A 105 8.76 -9.21 -2.53
N GLY A 106 8.76 -9.90 -1.39
CA GLY A 106 8.55 -9.33 -0.07
C GLY A 106 9.83 -8.78 0.57
N PRO A 107 9.73 -8.26 1.81
CA PRO A 107 10.89 -7.99 2.64
C PRO A 107 11.70 -9.27 2.88
N GLU A 108 12.96 -9.11 3.27
CA GLU A 108 13.77 -10.22 3.73
C GLU A 108 13.20 -10.76 5.04
N ILE A 109 13.02 -12.08 5.15
CA ILE A 109 12.65 -12.69 6.42
C ILE A 109 13.93 -12.70 7.28
N PRO A 110 13.96 -12.05 8.46
CA PRO A 110 15.09 -12.19 9.37
C PRO A 110 15.34 -13.67 9.68
N GLU A 111 16.59 -14.15 9.72
CA GLU A 111 16.90 -15.56 10.03
C GLU A 111 16.20 -16.07 11.32
N LYS A 112 16.02 -15.19 12.32
CA LYS A 112 15.24 -15.47 13.54
C LYS A 112 13.76 -15.72 13.29
N ALA A 113 13.17 -15.02 12.33
CA ALA A 113 11.80 -15.22 11.89
C ALA A 113 11.68 -16.43 10.95
N ALA A 114 12.72 -16.79 10.19
CA ALA A 114 12.76 -18.05 9.44
C ALA A 114 12.75 -19.25 10.40
N ALA A 115 13.58 -19.24 11.45
CA ALA A 115 13.55 -20.28 12.50
C ALA A 115 12.21 -20.33 13.28
N MET A 116 11.51 -19.19 13.40
CA MET A 116 10.18 -19.11 14.03
C MET A 116 9.07 -19.54 13.06
N ALA A 117 9.21 -19.26 11.76
CA ALA A 117 8.34 -19.67 10.68
C ALA A 117 8.47 -21.17 10.40
N ASP A 118 9.68 -21.74 10.46
CA ASP A 118 9.90 -23.20 10.41
C ASP A 118 9.31 -23.90 11.64
N ARG A 119 9.43 -23.29 12.83
CA ARG A 119 8.74 -23.78 14.04
C ARG A 119 7.22 -23.63 13.96
N ALA A 120 6.70 -22.56 13.35
CA ALA A 120 5.27 -22.32 13.21
C ALA A 120 4.64 -23.13 12.07
N MET A 121 5.34 -23.32 10.94
CA MET A 121 4.95 -24.20 9.84
C MET A 121 5.05 -25.66 10.22
N GLY A 122 6.00 -26.03 11.10
CA GLY A 122 6.08 -27.35 11.70
C GLY A 122 4.95 -27.68 12.69
N MET A 123 4.23 -26.67 13.22
CA MET A 123 3.14 -26.87 14.18
C MET A 123 1.74 -26.48 13.67
N MET A 124 1.60 -25.71 12.58
CA MET A 124 0.30 -25.29 12.04
C MET A 124 0.36 -25.06 10.53
N GLY A 125 0.06 -26.11 9.77
CA GLY A 125 -0.39 -25.97 8.38
C GLY A 125 -1.84 -25.49 8.36
N GLY A 126 -2.07 -24.17 8.29
CA GLY A 126 -3.42 -23.61 8.13
C GLY A 126 -3.57 -22.17 8.61
N ASP A 127 -4.39 -21.39 7.89
CA ASP A 127 -4.92 -20.03 8.14
C ASP A 127 -3.96 -18.88 8.48
N LEU A 128 -2.92 -19.09 9.28
CA LEU A 128 -1.96 -18.05 9.68
C LEU A 128 -1.09 -17.60 8.50
N GLY A 129 -0.65 -18.55 7.66
CA GLY A 129 0.08 -18.27 6.41
C GLY A 129 -0.78 -17.48 5.42
N ARG A 130 -2.06 -17.84 5.27
CA ARG A 130 -3.04 -17.08 4.47
C ARG A 130 -3.28 -15.68 5.02
N MET A 131 -3.32 -15.53 6.35
CA MET A 131 -3.43 -14.22 6.98
C MET A 131 -2.19 -13.35 6.74
N LEU A 132 -0.99 -13.94 6.82
CA LEU A 132 0.27 -13.26 6.56
C LEU A 132 0.38 -12.83 5.09
N LEU A 133 0.07 -13.74 4.16
CA LEU A 133 -0.04 -13.44 2.72
C LEU A 133 -1.07 -12.35 2.47
N ASN A 134 -2.29 -12.46 2.99
CA ASN A 134 -3.31 -11.42 2.84
C ASN A 134 -2.86 -10.06 3.40
N LYS A 135 -2.06 -10.05 4.47
CA LYS A 135 -1.54 -8.82 5.06
C LYS A 135 -0.40 -8.21 4.22
N LEU A 136 0.46 -9.05 3.66
CA LEU A 136 1.58 -8.65 2.80
C LEU A 136 1.11 -8.20 1.42
N THR A 137 0.20 -8.96 0.81
CA THR A 137 -0.26 -8.77 -0.57
C THR A 137 -1.53 -7.94 -0.69
N GLY A 138 -2.21 -7.67 0.44
CA GLY A 138 -3.44 -6.88 0.44
C GLY A 138 -4.71 -7.64 0.08
N GLY A 139 -4.67 -8.98 0.08
CA GLY A 139 -5.81 -9.80 -0.27
C GLY A 139 -5.86 -10.14 -1.76
N LEU A 140 -4.73 -10.57 -2.34
CA LEU A 140 -4.72 -11.27 -3.62
C LEU A 140 -5.56 -12.55 -3.45
N GLY A 141 -6.61 -12.70 -4.26
CA GLY A 141 -7.65 -13.72 -4.11
C GLY A 141 -7.19 -15.15 -4.38
N ALA A 142 -7.88 -15.86 -5.28
CA ALA A 142 -7.58 -17.26 -5.59
C ALA A 142 -6.17 -17.49 -6.19
N GLU A 143 -5.61 -16.48 -6.85
CA GLU A 143 -4.29 -16.51 -7.50
C GLU A 143 -3.12 -16.65 -6.51
N ALA A 144 -3.32 -16.29 -5.23
CA ALA A 144 -2.31 -16.46 -4.19
C ALA A 144 -2.22 -17.90 -3.65
N GLN A 145 -3.15 -18.79 -4.03
CA GLN A 145 -3.21 -20.15 -3.47
C GLN A 145 -2.03 -21.02 -3.90
N ASP A 146 -1.46 -20.76 -5.08
CA ASP A 146 -0.35 -21.54 -5.63
C ASP A 146 1.02 -20.86 -5.45
N LEU A 147 1.09 -19.75 -4.70
CA LEU A 147 2.36 -19.10 -4.39
C LEU A 147 3.23 -20.01 -3.51
N ARG A 148 4.45 -20.25 -3.96
CA ARG A 148 5.47 -21.02 -3.23
C ARG A 148 6.72 -20.19 -3.10
N THR A 149 7.47 -20.39 -2.01
CA THR A 149 8.79 -19.78 -1.86
C THR A 149 9.72 -20.29 -2.94
N VAL A 150 10.45 -19.38 -3.58
CA VAL A 150 11.47 -19.69 -4.60
C VAL A 150 12.82 -19.62 -3.92
N ASP A 151 13.47 -20.78 -3.74
CA ASP A 151 14.79 -20.86 -3.11
C ASP A 151 15.88 -20.45 -4.11
N THR A 152 16.13 -19.15 -4.15
CA THR A 152 17.10 -18.52 -5.06
C THR A 152 17.91 -17.48 -4.29
N PRO A 153 19.24 -17.42 -4.47
CA PRO A 153 20.06 -16.39 -3.84
C PRO A 153 19.61 -14.99 -4.25
N GLY A 154 19.59 -14.05 -3.30
CA GLY A 154 19.30 -12.65 -3.55
C GLY A 154 18.47 -12.00 -2.45
N PRO A 155 18.38 -10.65 -2.44
CA PRO A 155 17.70 -9.90 -1.40
C PRO A 155 16.18 -10.15 -1.42
N GLY A 156 15.59 -10.19 -0.22
CA GLY A 156 14.15 -10.34 -0.03
C GLY A 156 13.62 -11.76 -0.23
N LEU A 157 12.40 -11.99 0.28
CA LEU A 157 11.67 -13.23 0.07
C LEU A 157 10.96 -13.22 -1.28
N LEU A 158 11.36 -14.11 -2.19
CA LEU A 158 10.67 -14.35 -3.45
C LEU A 158 9.67 -15.50 -3.29
N MET A 159 8.42 -15.24 -3.68
CA MET A 159 7.39 -16.25 -3.84
C MET A 159 6.83 -16.17 -5.26
N ALA A 160 6.58 -17.31 -5.89
CA ALA A 160 5.99 -17.35 -7.22
C ALA A 160 5.07 -18.56 -7.39
N THR A 161 4.13 -18.45 -8.32
CA THR A 161 3.41 -19.60 -8.86
C THR A 161 4.32 -20.38 -9.82
N PRO A 162 4.04 -21.68 -10.07
CA PRO A 162 4.79 -22.45 -11.06
C PRO A 162 4.86 -21.74 -12.42
N GLY A 163 6.06 -21.61 -12.99
CA GLY A 163 6.32 -20.94 -14.27
C GLY A 163 6.52 -19.43 -14.21
N ALA A 164 6.44 -18.81 -13.02
CA ALA A 164 6.67 -17.38 -12.80
C ALA A 164 7.87 -17.09 -11.88
N GLU A 165 8.73 -18.07 -11.64
CA GLU A 165 9.84 -18.00 -10.66
C GLU A 165 10.84 -16.89 -11.01
N ASP A 166 11.10 -16.65 -12.28
CA ASP A 166 12.05 -15.64 -12.75
C ASP A 166 11.41 -14.27 -13.01
N ALA A 167 10.10 -14.13 -12.82
CA ALA A 167 9.32 -12.97 -13.26
C ALA A 167 9.73 -11.64 -12.59
N LEU A 168 10.41 -11.70 -11.44
CA LEU A 168 10.90 -10.54 -10.70
C LEU A 168 12.45 -10.44 -10.66
N ASN A 169 13.18 -11.33 -11.34
CA ASN A 169 14.64 -11.27 -11.39
C ASN A 169 15.18 -9.90 -11.86
N PRO A 170 14.61 -9.22 -12.89
CA PRO A 170 15.12 -7.93 -13.35
C PRO A 170 15.08 -6.80 -12.31
N VAL A 171 14.24 -6.93 -11.27
CA VAL A 171 14.05 -5.91 -10.24
C VAL A 171 14.57 -6.31 -8.87
N ARG A 172 14.96 -7.58 -8.70
CA ARG A 172 15.35 -8.12 -7.39
C ARG A 172 16.55 -7.38 -6.80
N ASP A 173 17.57 -7.17 -7.61
CA ASP A 173 18.81 -6.45 -7.25
C ASP A 173 18.78 -4.98 -7.67
N ALA A 174 17.59 -4.42 -7.93
CA ALA A 174 17.48 -3.03 -8.34
C ALA A 174 17.95 -2.09 -7.20
N PRO A 175 18.95 -1.21 -7.42
CA PRO A 175 19.47 -0.31 -6.40
C PRO A 175 18.38 0.58 -5.81
N GLU A 176 17.43 1.05 -6.63
CA GLU A 176 16.31 1.86 -6.17
C GLU A 176 15.37 1.10 -5.20
N LEU A 177 15.22 -0.21 -5.36
CA LEU A 177 14.43 -1.04 -4.43
C LEU A 177 15.18 -1.27 -3.12
N ALA A 178 16.50 -1.49 -3.21
CA ALA A 178 17.37 -1.61 -2.04
C ALA A 178 17.36 -0.32 -1.21
N GLU A 179 17.51 0.85 -1.85
CA GLU A 179 17.42 2.16 -1.22
C GLU A 179 16.05 2.40 -0.57
N ALA A 180 14.96 2.00 -1.25
CA ALA A 180 13.61 2.13 -0.71
C ALA A 180 13.35 1.23 0.52
N ARG A 181 14.14 0.16 0.69
CA ARG A 181 14.08 -0.75 1.84
C ARG A 181 15.03 -0.34 2.97
N ALA A 182 16.13 0.34 2.66
CA ALA A 182 17.16 0.71 3.61
C ALA A 182 16.61 1.47 4.83
N GLY A 183 17.01 1.05 6.03
CA GLY A 183 16.60 1.67 7.30
C GLY A 183 15.13 1.50 7.68
N ARG A 184 14.33 0.73 6.92
CA ARG A 184 12.94 0.42 7.25
C ARG A 184 12.81 -0.94 7.93
N ASN A 185 11.87 -1.04 8.87
CA ASN A 185 11.46 -2.35 9.37
C ASN A 185 10.69 -3.12 8.29
N ASP A 186 10.65 -4.45 8.43
CA ASP A 186 10.07 -5.36 7.43
C ASP A 186 8.63 -5.02 7.07
N ALA A 187 7.84 -4.56 8.04
CA ALA A 187 6.44 -4.19 7.84
C ALA A 187 6.25 -2.88 7.03
N GLN A 188 7.29 -2.07 6.90
CA GLN A 188 7.30 -0.79 6.17
C GLN A 188 8.05 -0.87 4.84
N GLN A 189 8.72 -1.98 4.57
CA GLN A 189 9.40 -2.20 3.30
C GLN A 189 8.37 -2.38 2.17
N PRO A 190 8.67 -1.87 0.96
CA PRO A 190 7.82 -2.08 -0.19
C PRO A 190 7.82 -3.56 -0.63
N VAL A 191 6.63 -4.04 -0.98
CA VAL A 191 6.37 -5.35 -1.58
C VAL A 191 6.13 -5.15 -3.07
N VAL A 192 6.86 -5.89 -3.90
CA VAL A 192 6.72 -5.87 -5.36
C VAL A 192 5.92 -7.09 -5.78
N MET A 193 4.95 -6.93 -6.66
CA MET A 193 4.12 -8.01 -7.20
C MET A 193 4.05 -7.87 -8.71
N ARG A 194 4.13 -8.98 -9.43
CA ARG A 194 3.94 -9.02 -10.88
C ARG A 194 3.02 -10.18 -11.25
N GLY A 195 2.00 -9.91 -12.05
CA GLY A 195 1.01 -10.90 -12.48
C GLY A 195 0.29 -10.46 -13.77
N PRO A 196 -0.89 -11.02 -14.08
CA PRO A 196 -1.66 -10.61 -15.26
C PRO A 196 -2.17 -9.17 -15.17
N PHE A 197 -2.23 -8.62 -13.96
CA PHE A 197 -2.56 -7.23 -13.71
C PHE A 197 -1.40 -6.25 -13.98
N GLY A 198 -0.21 -6.74 -14.38
CA GLY A 198 0.99 -5.91 -14.51
C GLY A 198 1.87 -5.94 -13.26
N LEU A 199 2.53 -4.82 -12.99
CA LEU A 199 3.28 -4.55 -11.78
C LEU A 199 2.36 -3.90 -10.73
N ARG A 200 2.47 -4.36 -9.49
CA ARG A 200 1.95 -3.67 -8.31
C ARG A 200 3.05 -3.51 -7.27
N LEU A 201 3.27 -2.28 -6.83
CA LEU A 201 4.18 -1.94 -5.75
C LEU A 201 3.35 -1.44 -4.57
N ARG A 202 3.49 -2.08 -3.41
CA ARG A 202 2.69 -1.78 -2.21
C ARG A 202 3.59 -1.41 -1.04
N VAL A 203 3.20 -0.38 -0.29
CA VAL A 203 3.84 0.00 0.98
C VAL A 203 2.81 0.21 2.07
N ALA A 204 3.14 -0.19 3.31
CA ALA A 204 2.30 0.08 4.46
C ALA A 204 2.27 1.59 4.78
N GLY A 205 1.11 2.07 5.24
CA GLY A 205 0.91 3.46 5.60
C GLY A 205 0.50 4.36 4.42
N ARG A 206 0.29 5.64 4.75
CA ARG A 206 -0.13 6.66 3.80
C ARG A 206 1.06 7.57 3.50
N LEU A 207 1.35 7.77 2.22
CA LEU A 207 2.21 8.88 1.77
C LEU A 207 1.48 10.20 2.03
N ARG A 208 2.12 11.12 2.75
CA ARG A 208 1.50 12.38 3.20
C ARG A 208 2.02 13.58 2.43
N ARG A 209 3.32 13.57 2.12
CA ARG A 209 4.02 14.66 1.44
C ARG A 209 4.07 14.41 -0.06
N GLU A 210 4.03 15.47 -0.83
CA GLU A 210 4.16 15.45 -2.30
C GLU A 210 5.48 14.79 -2.74
N THR A 211 6.57 15.10 -2.04
CA THR A 211 7.88 14.48 -2.29
C THR A 211 7.91 12.98 -2.02
N GLU A 212 7.14 12.49 -1.03
CA GLU A 212 7.00 11.05 -0.77
C GLU A 212 6.22 10.36 -1.89
N ILE A 213 5.15 11.02 -2.37
CA ILE A 213 4.34 10.54 -3.49
C ILE A 213 5.20 10.43 -4.75
N GLU A 214 5.93 11.50 -5.07
CA GLU A 214 6.81 11.55 -6.24
C GLU A 214 7.92 10.50 -6.17
N ALA A 215 8.62 10.36 -5.04
CA ALA A 215 9.65 9.34 -4.88
C ALA A 215 9.10 7.92 -5.07
N PHE A 216 7.88 7.64 -4.58
CA PHE A 216 7.26 6.33 -4.72
C PHE A 216 6.78 6.05 -6.15
N VAL A 217 6.29 7.07 -6.87
CA VAL A 217 5.97 6.96 -8.30
C VAL A 217 7.24 6.71 -9.12
N THR A 218 8.32 7.44 -8.85
CA THR A 218 9.62 7.24 -9.53
C THR A 218 10.14 5.83 -9.32
N LEU A 219 10.06 5.30 -8.09
CA LEU A 219 10.39 3.91 -7.80
C LEU A 219 9.52 2.95 -8.63
N GLY A 220 8.19 3.12 -8.60
CA GLY A 220 7.27 2.27 -9.36
C GLY A 220 7.56 2.24 -10.85
N ARG A 221 7.81 3.41 -11.46
CA ARG A 221 8.17 3.55 -12.88
C ARG A 221 9.51 2.89 -13.21
N SER A 222 10.54 3.12 -12.38
CA SER A 222 11.86 2.50 -12.57
C SER A 222 11.80 0.97 -12.54
N LEU A 223 11.03 0.41 -11.60
CA LEU A 223 10.82 -1.04 -11.54
C LEU A 223 10.02 -1.55 -12.75
N ALA A 224 9.00 -0.81 -13.20
CA ALA A 224 8.23 -1.17 -14.39
C ALA A 224 9.11 -1.21 -15.64
N ASP A 225 9.99 -0.22 -15.82
CA ASP A 225 10.89 -0.13 -16.97
C ASP A 225 11.89 -1.30 -17.00
N ARG A 226 12.45 -1.69 -15.85
CA ARG A 226 13.30 -2.89 -15.76
C ARG A 226 12.56 -4.16 -16.15
N LEU A 227 11.31 -4.31 -15.73
CA LEU A 227 10.49 -5.49 -16.05
C LEU A 227 10.04 -5.55 -17.52
N ARG A 228 10.04 -4.40 -18.22
CA ARG A 228 9.79 -4.34 -19.67
C ARG A 228 11.05 -4.61 -20.50
N ALA A 229 12.22 -4.30 -19.94
CA ALA A 229 13.50 -4.43 -20.63
C ALA A 229 14.13 -5.83 -20.51
N GLY A 230 13.79 -6.59 -19.46
CA GLY A 230 14.20 -7.98 -19.25
C GLY A 230 13.17 -8.96 -19.78
#